data_AF-A0A9D6T5K8-F1
#
_entry.id   AF-A0A9D6T5K8-F1
#
_cell.length_a   1.000
_cell.length_b   1.000
_cell.length_c   1.000
_cell.angle_alpha   90.00
_cell.angle_beta   90.00
_cell.angle_gamma   90.00
#
_symmetry.space_group_name_H-M   'P 1'
#
loop_
_entity.id
_entity.type
_entity.pdbx_description
1 polymer ?
#
loop_
_entity_poly.entity_id
_entity_poly.type
_entity_poly.pdbx_seq_one_letter_code
_entity_poly.pdbx_strand_id
1 'polypeptide(L)'
;MPFAFEDLDARSLRECRILLDVDGTLVADGASALADDVRLRLIALARTNAVFLHSNKQLDARLHAFARATGATPLIGAPRKPSRRIATLLPDDGRPLVVIGDKWMTDGWFARRVGARFIRVQRKTSTRDPLIVWCLYALDDVFAVCRDAIASARRH
;
A
#
# COMPACT_ATOMS: atom_id res chain seq x y z
N MET A 1 -11.68 10.52 6.61
CA MET A 1 -10.63 11.19 5.81
C MET A 1 -9.39 10.31 5.86
N PRO A 2 -8.76 9.97 4.73
CA PRO A 2 -7.47 9.28 4.73
C PRO A 2 -6.38 10.20 5.32
N PHE A 3 -5.37 9.61 5.97
CA PHE A 3 -4.24 10.31 6.59
C PHE A 3 -2.95 9.97 5.85
N ALA A 4 -1.91 10.80 5.94
CA ALA A 4 -0.64 10.56 5.27
C ALA A 4 0.09 9.33 5.85
N PHE A 5 0.89 8.63 5.04
CA PHE A 5 1.59 7.43 5.49
C PHE A 5 2.51 7.71 6.69
N GLU A 6 3.21 8.83 6.67
CA GLU A 6 4.09 9.34 7.73
C GLU A 6 3.37 9.53 9.08
N ASP A 7 2.04 9.70 9.07
CA ASP A 7 1.21 9.85 10.28
C ASP A 7 0.65 8.51 10.80
N LEU A 8 0.97 7.39 10.14
CA LEU A 8 0.50 6.08 10.57
C LEU A 8 0.96 5.75 11.99
N ASP A 9 0.01 5.47 12.89
CA ASP A 9 0.31 5.03 14.25
C ASP A 9 0.85 3.60 14.24
N ALA A 10 2.16 3.47 14.15
CA ALA A 10 2.88 2.20 14.19
C ALA A 10 2.60 1.40 15.46
N ARG A 11 2.14 2.02 16.57
CA ARG A 11 1.79 1.27 17.79
C ARG A 11 0.57 0.39 17.61
N SER A 12 -0.35 0.80 16.74
CA SER A 12 -1.55 0.04 16.38
C SER A 12 -1.28 -1.14 15.43
N LEU A 13 -0.04 -1.25 14.92
CA LEU A 13 0.40 -2.26 13.97
C LEU A 13 1.69 -2.92 14.47
N ARG A 14 1.54 -4.04 15.18
CA ARG A 14 2.66 -4.84 15.68
C ARG A 14 2.44 -6.29 15.33
N GLU A 15 3.54 -6.98 15.07
CA GLU A 15 3.56 -8.42 14.79
C GLU A 15 2.68 -8.80 13.60
N CYS A 16 2.52 -7.88 12.64
CA CYS A 16 1.79 -8.10 11.42
C CYS A 16 2.73 -8.47 10.27
N ARG A 17 2.16 -9.11 9.25
CA ARG A 17 2.69 -9.06 7.88
C ARG A 17 2.06 -7.87 7.19
N ILE A 18 2.88 -6.98 6.64
CA ILE A 18 2.41 -5.77 5.99
C ILE A 18 2.78 -5.84 4.52
N LEU A 19 1.79 -5.93 3.63
CA LEU A 19 1.97 -5.69 2.21
C LEU A 19 1.76 -4.20 1.96
N LEU A 20 2.83 -3.51 1.57
CA LEU A 20 2.87 -2.06 1.44
C LEU A 20 3.02 -1.67 -0.03
N ASP A 21 2.04 -0.92 -0.52
CA ASP A 21 2.13 -0.28 -1.83
C ASP A 21 3.22 0.81 -1.85
N VAL A 22 3.82 1.03 -3.02
CA VAL A 22 4.90 2.00 -3.18
C VAL A 22 4.43 3.26 -3.91
N ASP A 23 3.86 3.13 -5.12
CA ASP A 23 3.54 4.25 -6.01
C ASP A 23 2.16 4.85 -5.69
N GLY A 24 2.16 6.10 -5.25
CA GLY A 24 0.99 6.78 -4.72
C GLY A 24 0.84 6.63 -3.20
N THR A 25 1.65 5.77 -2.57
CA THR A 25 1.60 5.48 -1.13
C THR A 25 2.83 6.02 -0.41
N LEU A 26 4.02 5.51 -0.74
CA LEU A 26 5.28 5.96 -0.14
C LEU A 26 5.90 7.12 -0.92
N VAL A 27 5.71 7.12 -2.23
CA VAL A 27 6.24 8.12 -3.14
C VAL A 27 5.18 8.48 -4.17
N ALA A 28 5.26 9.68 -4.75
CA ALA A 28 4.48 9.99 -5.94
C ALA A 28 4.86 9.08 -7.12
N ASP A 29 3.97 8.97 -8.10
CA ASP A 29 4.16 8.05 -9.21
C ASP A 29 5.47 8.33 -9.98
N GLY A 30 6.34 7.33 -10.07
CA GLY A 30 7.62 7.46 -10.78
C GLY A 30 8.74 8.21 -10.03
N ALA A 31 8.51 8.68 -8.80
CA ALA A 31 9.58 9.24 -7.98
C ALA A 31 10.62 8.16 -7.61
N SER A 32 11.89 8.59 -7.50
CA SER A 32 13.05 7.72 -7.31
C SER A 32 13.58 7.67 -5.87
N ALA A 33 13.11 8.55 -4.99
CA ALA A 33 13.58 8.68 -3.62
C ALA A 33 12.42 8.77 -2.62
N LEU A 34 12.65 8.22 -1.42
CA LEU A 34 11.76 8.38 -0.27
C LEU A 34 12.08 9.72 0.42
N ALA A 35 11.04 10.44 0.81
CA ALA A 35 11.20 11.54 1.76
C ALA A 35 11.65 10.99 3.14
N ASP A 36 12.36 11.81 3.90
CA ASP A 36 12.99 11.38 5.16
C ASP A 36 11.98 10.89 6.21
N ASP A 37 10.85 11.57 6.32
CA ASP A 37 9.72 11.22 7.18
C ASP A 37 9.10 9.87 6.83
N VAL A 38 8.85 9.62 5.54
CA VAL A 38 8.36 8.32 5.02
C VAL A 38 9.39 7.23 5.31
N ARG A 39 10.67 7.50 5.07
CA ARG A 39 11.76 6.54 5.33
C ARG A 39 11.81 6.17 6.82
N LEU A 40 11.81 7.16 7.71
CA LEU A 40 11.84 6.95 9.15
C LEU A 40 10.61 6.18 9.64
N ARG A 41 9.42 6.50 9.12
CA ARG A 41 8.19 5.77 9.43
C ARG A 41 8.26 4.31 8.99
N LEU A 42 8.77 4.05 7.79
CA LEU A 42 8.91 2.71 7.25
C LEU A 42 9.94 1.87 8.04
N ILE A 43 11.07 2.48 8.45
CA ILE A 43 12.04 1.85 9.37
C ILE A 43 11.35 1.48 10.69
N ALA A 44 10.56 2.40 11.26
CA ALA A 44 9.86 2.14 12.51
C ALA A 44 8.87 0.97 12.39
N LEU A 45 8.14 0.87 11.26
CA LEU A 45 7.24 -0.24 10.98
C LEU A 45 7.98 -1.57 10.82
N ALA A 46 9.09 -1.57 10.08
CA ALA A 46 9.89 -2.78 9.80
C ALA A 46 10.55 -3.37 11.06
N ARG A 47 10.74 -2.57 12.12
CA ARG A 47 11.29 -3.06 13.40
C ARG A 47 10.36 -4.03 14.14
N THR A 48 9.05 -3.91 13.95
CA THR A 48 8.05 -4.69 14.71
C THR A 48 7.15 -5.53 13.83
N ASN A 49 7.33 -5.49 12.51
CA ASN A 49 6.47 -6.14 11.52
C ASN A 49 7.30 -6.71 10.38
N ALA A 50 6.79 -7.73 9.71
CA ALA A 50 7.35 -8.20 8.44
C ALA A 50 6.77 -7.34 7.30
N VAL A 51 7.54 -6.37 6.80
CA VAL A 51 7.09 -5.43 5.78
C VAL A 51 7.55 -5.86 4.39
N PHE A 52 6.60 -5.97 3.47
CA PHE A 52 6.80 -6.39 2.08
C PHE A 52 6.41 -5.26 1.14
N LEU A 53 7.36 -4.74 0.37
CA LEU A 53 7.14 -3.68 -0.61
C LEU A 53 6.66 -4.26 -1.92
N HIS A 54 5.56 -3.72 -2.45
CA HIS A 54 4.98 -4.14 -3.73
C HIS A 54 4.60 -2.93 -4.58
N SER A 55 4.93 -2.99 -5.87
CA SER A 55 4.43 -2.07 -6.88
C SER A 55 3.82 -2.85 -8.04
N ASN A 56 2.78 -2.30 -8.65
CA ASN A 56 2.24 -2.83 -9.90
C ASN A 56 3.15 -2.55 -11.12
N LYS A 57 4.14 -1.65 -10.96
CA LYS A 57 5.16 -1.38 -11.97
C LYS A 57 6.36 -2.30 -11.74
N GLN A 58 6.92 -2.83 -12.83
CA GLN A 58 8.15 -3.64 -12.78
C GLN A 58 9.36 -2.71 -12.64
N LEU A 59 9.69 -2.33 -11.39
CA LEU A 59 10.75 -1.38 -11.06
C LEU A 59 11.66 -1.93 -9.96
N ASP A 60 12.26 -3.08 -10.25
CA ASP A 60 12.96 -3.93 -9.28
C ASP A 60 14.14 -3.21 -8.60
N ALA A 61 14.97 -2.49 -9.36
CA ALA A 61 16.10 -1.73 -8.83
C ALA A 61 15.66 -0.68 -7.78
N ARG A 62 14.51 -0.03 -8.03
CA ARG A 62 13.94 0.98 -7.12
C ARG A 62 13.39 0.32 -5.86
N LEU A 63 12.66 -0.80 -6.00
CA LEU A 63 12.16 -1.56 -4.86
C LEU A 63 13.32 -2.05 -3.97
N HIS A 64 14.41 -2.55 -4.58
CA HIS A 64 15.61 -2.93 -3.84
C HIS A 64 16.26 -1.76 -3.12
N ALA A 65 16.32 -0.58 -3.73
CA ALA A 65 16.86 0.61 -3.08
C ALA A 65 16.04 1.00 -1.84
N PHE A 66 14.71 1.01 -1.95
CA PHE A 66 13.81 1.32 -0.82
C PHE A 66 13.89 0.26 0.28
N ALA A 67 13.92 -1.02 -0.08
CA ALA A 67 14.11 -2.13 0.83
C ALA A 67 15.41 -1.98 1.65
N ARG A 68 16.55 -1.76 0.97
CA ARG A 68 17.84 -1.57 1.64
C ARG A 68 17.86 -0.37 2.57
N ALA A 69 17.22 0.73 2.18
CA ALA A 69 17.17 1.94 2.98
C ALA A 69 16.30 1.82 4.25
N THR A 70 15.44 0.80 4.33
CA THR A 70 14.37 0.74 5.34
C THR A 70 14.30 -0.56 6.13
N GLY A 71 14.96 -1.62 5.67
CA GLY A 71 14.87 -2.96 6.25
C GLY A 71 13.61 -3.74 5.82
N ALA A 72 12.82 -3.22 4.88
CA ALA A 72 11.69 -3.93 4.30
C ALA A 72 12.13 -4.96 3.23
N THR A 73 11.26 -5.91 2.92
CA THR A 73 11.50 -6.95 1.90
C THR A 73 10.85 -6.56 0.57
N PRO A 74 11.58 -6.49 -0.55
CA PRO A 74 10.98 -6.18 -1.84
C PRO A 74 10.35 -7.43 -2.47
N LEU A 75 9.12 -7.32 -2.99
CA LEU A 75 8.47 -8.40 -3.74
C LEU A 75 8.74 -8.25 -5.24
N ILE A 76 9.91 -8.71 -5.64
CA ILE A 76 10.40 -8.67 -7.03
C ILE A 76 9.67 -9.69 -7.91
N GLY A 77 9.32 -9.29 -9.14
CA GLY A 77 8.63 -10.17 -10.09
C GLY A 77 7.23 -10.62 -9.65
N ALA A 78 6.69 -10.03 -8.57
CA ALA A 78 5.38 -10.39 -8.07
C ALA A 78 4.27 -10.07 -9.10
N PRO A 79 3.21 -10.89 -9.16
CA PRO A 79 2.04 -10.58 -9.98
C PRO A 79 1.45 -9.21 -9.62
N ARG A 80 0.80 -8.56 -10.59
CA ARG A 80 0.10 -7.29 -10.33
C ARG A 80 -1.10 -7.49 -9.42
N LYS A 81 -1.33 -6.57 -8.48
CA LYS A 81 -2.59 -6.45 -7.73
C LYS A 81 -3.70 -6.17 -8.75
N PRO A 82 -4.89 -6.79 -8.62
CA PRO A 82 -5.44 -7.43 -7.43
C PRO A 82 -5.32 -8.98 -7.42
N SER A 83 -4.26 -9.54 -8.01
CA SER A 83 -4.05 -11.00 -8.05
C SER A 83 -3.81 -11.60 -6.67
N ARG A 84 -4.56 -12.66 -6.31
CA ARG A 84 -4.35 -13.42 -5.06
C ARG A 84 -3.00 -14.13 -4.99
N ARG A 85 -2.34 -14.34 -6.13
CA ARG A 85 -1.02 -14.99 -6.20
C ARG A 85 0.07 -14.23 -5.44
N ILE A 86 -0.14 -12.95 -5.12
CA ILE A 86 0.80 -12.21 -4.26
C ILE A 86 0.84 -12.81 -2.86
N ALA A 87 -0.29 -13.30 -2.34
CA ALA A 87 -0.35 -13.87 -0.99
C ALA A 87 0.50 -15.15 -0.84
N THR A 88 0.73 -15.90 -1.92
CA THR A 88 1.58 -17.09 -1.89
C THR A 88 3.07 -16.76 -1.80
N LEU A 89 3.45 -15.49 -2.02
CA LEU A 89 4.83 -15.00 -1.86
C LEU A 89 5.10 -14.51 -0.44
N LEU A 90 4.07 -14.37 0.38
CA LEU A 90 4.18 -13.93 1.77
C LEU A 90 4.33 -15.16 2.66
N PRO A 91 5.24 -15.16 3.65
CA PRO A 91 5.34 -16.25 4.60
C PRO A 91 4.02 -16.38 5.35
N ASP A 92 3.57 -17.61 5.58
CA ASP A 92 2.39 -17.89 6.40
C ASP A 92 2.83 -18.32 7.80
N ASP A 93 3.21 -17.34 8.61
CA ASP A 93 3.74 -17.50 9.97
C ASP A 93 2.67 -17.27 11.06
N GLY A 94 1.38 -17.35 10.69
CA GLY A 94 0.24 -17.12 11.58
C GLY A 94 -0.04 -15.65 11.91
N ARG A 95 0.82 -14.71 11.48
CA ARG A 95 0.61 -13.27 11.73
C ARG A 95 -0.50 -12.71 10.84
N PRO A 96 -1.31 -11.75 11.35
CA PRO A 96 -2.34 -11.10 10.54
C PRO A 96 -1.71 -10.35 9.36
N LEU A 97 -2.37 -10.43 8.21
CA LEU A 97 -1.99 -9.69 7.01
C LEU A 97 -2.70 -8.33 6.98
N VAL A 98 -1.91 -7.28 6.83
CA VAL A 98 -2.36 -5.90 6.63
C VAL A 98 -1.87 -5.44 5.27
N VAL A 99 -2.76 -4.82 4.49
CA VAL A 99 -2.45 -4.19 3.21
C VAL A 99 -2.56 -2.69 3.40
N ILE A 100 -1.50 -1.96 3.06
CA ILE A 100 -1.45 -0.50 3.15
C ILE A 100 -1.25 0.05 1.74
N GLY A 101 -2.16 0.93 1.32
CA GLY A 101 -2.07 1.56 0.00
C GLY A 101 -3.06 2.71 -0.17
N ASP A 102 -2.98 3.41 -1.30
CA ASP A 102 -3.82 4.57 -1.61
C ASP A 102 -5.12 4.21 -2.34
N LYS A 103 -5.13 3.10 -3.10
CA LYS A 103 -6.22 2.71 -4.00
C LYS A 103 -7.13 1.63 -3.42
N TRP A 104 -8.44 1.88 -3.43
CA TRP A 104 -9.44 0.87 -3.10
C TRP A 104 -9.51 -0.23 -4.16
N MET A 105 -9.46 0.15 -5.44
CA MET A 105 -9.70 -0.77 -6.56
C MET A 105 -8.61 -1.85 -6.68
N THR A 106 -7.36 -1.52 -6.34
CA THR A 106 -6.24 -2.48 -6.39
C THR A 106 -5.93 -3.06 -5.02
N ASP A 107 -5.57 -2.21 -4.06
CA ASP A 107 -5.05 -2.63 -2.75
C ASP A 107 -6.17 -3.08 -1.84
N GLY A 108 -7.24 -2.28 -1.75
CA GLY A 108 -8.45 -2.64 -1.01
C GLY A 108 -9.11 -3.91 -1.55
N TRP A 109 -9.17 -4.07 -2.87
CA TRP A 109 -9.75 -5.26 -3.48
C TRP A 109 -8.88 -6.51 -3.28
N PHE A 110 -7.55 -6.36 -3.40
CA PHE A 110 -6.61 -7.43 -3.03
C PHE A 110 -6.80 -7.84 -1.57
N ALA A 111 -6.79 -6.88 -0.64
CA ALA A 111 -6.94 -7.11 0.79
C ALA A 111 -8.23 -7.88 1.10
N ARG A 112 -9.36 -7.43 0.53
CA ARG A 112 -10.65 -8.12 0.66
C ARG A 112 -10.60 -9.54 0.11
N ARG A 113 -9.96 -9.75 -1.03
CA ARG A 113 -9.83 -11.07 -1.64
C ARG A 113 -9.02 -12.03 -0.77
N VAL A 114 -8.04 -11.56 -0.01
CA VAL A 114 -7.20 -12.44 0.81
C VAL A 114 -7.60 -12.43 2.30
N GLY A 115 -8.71 -11.78 2.66
CA GLY A 115 -9.16 -11.65 4.04
C GLY A 115 -8.26 -10.77 4.91
N ALA A 116 -7.44 -9.91 4.31
CA ALA A 116 -6.54 -9.01 5.01
C ALA A 116 -7.23 -7.71 5.43
N ARG A 117 -6.71 -7.09 6.50
CA ARG A 117 -7.11 -5.73 6.88
C ARG A 117 -6.53 -4.74 5.86
N PHE A 118 -7.37 -3.85 5.34
CA PHE A 118 -6.91 -2.77 4.47
C PHE A 118 -6.82 -1.45 5.25
N ILE A 119 -5.71 -0.74 5.10
CA ILE A 119 -5.50 0.61 5.61
C ILE A 119 -5.27 1.52 4.41
N ARG A 120 -6.25 2.39 4.14
CA ARG A 120 -6.11 3.41 3.12
C ARG A 120 -5.36 4.61 3.67
N VAL A 121 -4.27 4.98 3.01
CA VAL A 121 -3.55 6.23 3.28
C VAL A 121 -3.88 7.28 2.24
N GLN A 122 -3.54 8.53 2.54
CA GLN A 122 -3.64 9.62 1.60
C GLN A 122 -2.63 9.39 0.47
N ARG A 123 -3.13 9.56 -0.74
CA ARG A 123 -2.35 9.43 -1.96
C ARG A 123 -1.29 10.52 -2.07
N LYS A 124 -0.05 10.14 -2.40
CA LYS A 124 1.00 11.07 -2.83
C LYS A 124 0.89 11.27 -4.35
N THR A 125 0.75 12.54 -4.77
CA THR A 125 0.63 12.93 -6.18
C THR A 125 1.74 13.90 -6.57
N SER A 126 2.06 13.95 -7.86
CA SER A 126 2.97 14.93 -8.45
C SER A 126 2.30 15.63 -9.64
N THR A 127 2.70 16.87 -9.92
CA THR A 127 2.28 17.59 -11.14
C THR A 127 2.79 16.92 -12.43
N ARG A 128 3.74 15.99 -12.29
CA ARG A 128 4.28 15.18 -13.40
C ARG A 128 3.58 13.83 -13.57
N ASP A 129 2.55 13.54 -12.78
CA ASP A 129 1.80 12.29 -12.91
C ASP A 129 1.10 12.24 -14.28
N PRO A 130 1.16 11.10 -15.00
CA PRO A 130 0.46 10.96 -16.28
C PRO A 130 -1.05 11.19 -16.15
N LEU A 131 -1.69 11.79 -17.17
CA LEU A 131 -3.16 11.99 -17.20
C LEU A 131 -3.96 10.70 -16.95
N ILE A 132 -3.47 9.56 -17.44
CA ILE A 132 -4.10 8.26 -17.19
C ILE A 132 -4.11 7.88 -15.71
N VAL A 133 -3.06 8.24 -14.97
CA VAL A 133 -2.96 8.02 -13.53
C VAL A 133 -4.00 8.90 -12.81
N TRP A 134 -4.18 10.14 -13.26
CA TRP A 134 -5.23 11.02 -12.75
C TRP A 134 -6.65 10.50 -13.03
N CYS A 135 -6.92 9.97 -14.22
CA CYS A 135 -8.22 9.34 -14.52
C CYS A 135 -8.48 8.12 -13.63
N LEU A 136 -7.46 7.28 -13.39
CA LEU A 136 -7.58 6.15 -12.46
C LEU A 136 -7.87 6.61 -11.03
N TYR A 137 -7.30 7.74 -10.61
CA TYR A 137 -7.60 8.35 -9.31
C TYR A 137 -9.05 8.78 -9.20
N ALA A 138 -9.59 9.45 -10.22
CA ALA A 138 -10.99 9.86 -10.23
C ALA A 138 -11.95 8.66 -10.16
N LEU A 139 -11.67 7.58 -10.90
CA LEU A 139 -12.46 6.34 -10.83
C LEU A 139 -12.40 5.69 -9.45
N ASP A 140 -11.23 5.66 -8.81
CA ASP A 140 -11.05 5.10 -7.47
C ASP A 140 -11.81 5.91 -6.41
N ASP A 141 -11.88 7.24 -6.56
CA ASP A 141 -12.61 8.10 -5.64
C ASP A 141 -14.13 7.95 -5.80
N VAL A 142 -14.64 7.84 -7.03
CA VAL A 142 -16.06 7.49 -7.27
C VAL A 142 -16.39 6.13 -6.63
N PHE A 143 -15.52 5.13 -6.81
CA PHE A 143 -15.70 3.82 -6.19
C PHE A 143 -15.73 3.90 -4.66
N ALA A 144 -14.86 4.71 -4.05
CA ALA A 144 -14.83 4.94 -2.61
C ALA A 144 -16.16 5.51 -2.10
N VAL A 145 -16.69 6.54 -2.77
CA VAL A 145 -17.97 7.17 -2.41
C VAL A 145 -19.13 6.17 -2.51
N CYS A 146 -19.22 5.43 -3.62
CA CYS A 146 -20.27 4.42 -3.80
C CYS A 146 -20.20 3.34 -2.72
N ARG A 147 -19.00 2.87 -2.37
CA ARG A 147 -18.79 1.88 -1.31
C ARG A 147 -19.27 2.40 0.05
N ASP A 148 -18.92 3.64 0.39
CA ASP A 148 -19.26 4.25 1.66
C ASP A 148 -20.78 4.49 1.78
N ALA A 149 -21.43 4.88 0.69
CA ALA A 149 -22.88 4.97 0.61
C ALA A 149 -23.57 3.60 0.84
N ILE A 150 -23.11 2.54 0.17
CA ILE A 150 -23.66 1.18 0.34
C ILE A 150 -23.44 0.66 1.76
N ALA A 151 -22.25 0.89 2.33
CA ALA A 151 -21.93 0.47 3.70
C ALA A 151 -22.80 1.19 4.74
N SER A 152 -23.17 2.44 4.48
CA SER A 152 -24.06 3.22 5.36
C SER A 152 -25.52 2.76 5.23
N ALA A 153 -25.97 2.40 4.03
CA ALA A 153 -27.32 1.87 3.80
C ALA A 153 -27.56 0.48 4.44
N ARG A 154 -26.52 -0.31 4.71
CA ARG A 154 -26.63 -1.63 5.37
C ARG A 154 -26.63 -1.60 6.89
N ARG A 155 -26.42 -0.42 7.49
CA ARG A 155 -26.44 -0.20 8.95
C ARG A 155 -27.79 0.32 9.47
N HIS A 156 -28.75 0.48 8.56
CA HIS A 156 -30.15 0.78 8.82
C HIS A 156 -31.00 -0.39 8.32
#